data_AF-A0A225DGA8-F1
#
_entry.id   AF-A0A225DGA8-F1
#
_cell.length_a   1.000
_cell.length_b   1.000
_cell.length_c   1.000
_cell.angle_alpha   90.00
_cell.angle_beta   90.00
_cell.angle_gamma   90.00
#
_symmetry.space_group_name_H-M   'P 1'
#
loop_
_entity.id
_entity.type
_entity.pdbx_description
1 polymer ?
#
loop_
_entity_poly.entity_id
_entity_poly.type
_entity_poly.pdbx_seq_one_letter_code
_entity_poly.pdbx_strand_id
1 'polypeptide(L)'
;MRHAFLPAVAGLGLSLALGCGGPLTTPLPARLTADDQKQVDDSWDRALTPVGKHDRQAWLDTMVVSRAYENGVDSFSFHSEKRWTGGKVVMEARYDRAKPADDRFEVTVYDLAGKVLRKEVFGRDEVEQTFQDFAAKTSGGGAEPPEEAARRAALEARLNRIKEMLPQPKDEAPQPAGNPVPKK
;
A
#
# COMPACT_ATOMS: atom_id res chain seq x y z
N MET A 1 31.52 -35.12 -39.15
CA MET A 1 31.45 -33.99 -38.19
C MET A 1 30.02 -33.51 -38.16
N ARG A 2 29.29 -33.78 -37.07
CA ARG A 2 27.88 -33.41 -36.89
C ARG A 2 27.82 -32.26 -35.88
N HIS A 3 27.39 -31.07 -36.32
CA HIS A 3 27.12 -29.96 -35.41
C HIS A 3 25.68 -30.07 -34.91
N ALA A 4 25.52 -30.35 -33.62
CA ALA A 4 24.24 -30.32 -32.93
C ALA A 4 23.89 -28.86 -32.59
N PHE A 5 22.80 -28.36 -33.16
CA PHE A 5 22.17 -27.10 -32.78
C PHE A 5 21.26 -27.36 -31.56
N LEU A 6 21.63 -26.81 -30.40
CA LEU A 6 20.79 -26.78 -29.20
C LEU A 6 19.95 -25.49 -29.21
N PRO A 7 18.61 -25.56 -29.07
CA PRO A 7 17.79 -24.38 -28.90
C PRO A 7 17.97 -23.82 -27.48
N ALA A 8 18.44 -22.59 -27.37
CA ALA A 8 18.44 -21.83 -26.13
C ALA A 8 17.01 -21.36 -25.83
N VAL A 9 16.33 -22.08 -24.95
CA VAL A 9 15.03 -21.71 -24.36
C VAL A 9 15.21 -21.60 -22.84
N ALA A 10 14.62 -20.53 -22.29
CA ALA A 10 14.41 -20.25 -20.86
C ALA A 10 15.67 -19.82 -20.08
N GLY A 11 15.63 -18.82 -19.19
CA GLY A 11 14.48 -18.34 -18.44
C GLY A 11 14.27 -16.83 -18.55
N LEU A 12 13.01 -16.49 -18.80
CA LEU A 12 12.38 -15.26 -18.37
C LEU A 12 12.59 -15.15 -16.86
N GLY A 13 13.60 -14.39 -16.45
CA GLY A 13 13.81 -13.99 -15.06
C GLY A 13 12.67 -13.06 -14.66
N LEU A 14 11.54 -13.66 -14.33
CA LEU A 14 10.44 -13.00 -13.66
C LEU A 14 10.95 -12.61 -12.27
N SER A 15 11.55 -11.44 -12.19
CA SER A 15 11.94 -10.76 -10.96
C SER A 15 10.67 -10.47 -10.16
N LEU A 16 10.21 -11.49 -9.40
CA LEU A 16 9.14 -11.45 -8.40
C LEU A 16 9.56 -10.63 -7.16
N ALA A 17 10.16 -9.46 -7.38
CA ALA A 17 10.51 -8.50 -6.33
C ALA A 17 9.73 -7.19 -6.44
N LEU A 18 8.54 -7.21 -7.08
CA LEU A 18 7.49 -6.20 -6.86
C LEU A 18 6.74 -6.46 -5.54
N GLY A 19 7.50 -6.75 -4.48
CA GLY A 19 7.03 -6.87 -3.12
C GLY A 19 6.81 -5.51 -2.45
N CYS A 20 6.14 -4.56 -3.12
CA CYS A 20 5.40 -3.50 -2.42
C CYS A 20 4.08 -4.06 -1.86
N GLY A 21 4.17 -5.28 -1.31
CA GLY A 21 3.10 -6.19 -0.89
C GLY A 21 2.77 -6.11 0.59
N GLY A 22 3.27 -5.10 1.31
CA GLY A 22 2.99 -4.87 2.74
C GLY A 22 1.58 -4.33 3.03
N PRO A 23 1.15 -4.25 4.31
CA PRO A 23 -0.14 -3.65 4.70
C PRO A 23 -0.36 -2.32 3.98
N LEU A 24 -1.63 -1.99 3.64
CA LEU A 24 -2.06 -0.74 2.97
C LEU A 24 -1.04 0.39 3.18
N THR A 25 -0.12 0.53 2.22
CA THR A 25 1.03 1.43 2.37
C THR A 25 0.62 2.88 2.21
N THR A 26 -0.59 3.09 1.67
CA THR A 26 -1.27 4.36 1.53
C THR A 26 -2.69 4.21 2.08
N PRO A 27 -3.21 5.22 2.79
CA PRO A 27 -4.55 5.16 3.40
C PRO A 27 -5.69 5.37 2.39
N LEU A 28 -5.40 5.84 1.17
CA LEU A 28 -6.36 5.97 0.06
C LEU A 28 -5.74 5.39 -1.22
N PRO A 29 -6.54 4.72 -2.08
CA PRO A 29 -6.05 4.26 -3.38
C PRO A 29 -5.45 5.39 -4.21
N ALA A 30 -4.41 5.04 -4.97
CA ALA A 30 -3.81 5.93 -5.96
C ALA A 30 -4.80 6.21 -7.10
N ARG A 31 -4.89 7.47 -7.52
CA ARG A 31 -5.66 7.84 -8.72
C ARG A 31 -4.81 7.56 -9.95
N LEU A 32 -5.30 6.63 -10.78
CA LEU A 32 -4.66 6.29 -12.05
C LEU A 32 -4.89 7.37 -13.09
N THR A 33 -3.96 7.48 -14.04
CA THR A 33 -4.20 8.25 -15.26
C THR A 33 -5.32 7.61 -16.08
N ALA A 34 -5.92 8.36 -17.02
CA ALA A 34 -6.98 7.81 -17.87
C ALA A 34 -6.52 6.57 -18.67
N ASP A 35 -5.27 6.58 -19.15
CA ASP A 35 -4.70 5.47 -19.92
C ASP A 35 -4.44 4.23 -19.05
N ASP A 36 -3.87 4.43 -17.85
CA ASP A 36 -3.64 3.33 -16.90
C ASP A 36 -4.97 2.73 -16.44
N GLN A 37 -5.95 3.59 -16.18
CA GLN A 37 -7.28 3.19 -15.78
C GLN A 37 -7.97 2.37 -16.87
N LYS A 38 -7.86 2.79 -18.13
CA LYS A 38 -8.39 2.02 -19.26
C LYS A 38 -7.78 0.61 -19.31
N GLN A 39 -6.48 0.46 -19.05
CA GLN A 39 -5.83 -0.86 -19.04
C GLN A 39 -6.38 -1.76 -17.92
N VAL A 40 -6.70 -1.17 -16.76
CA VAL A 40 -7.35 -1.89 -15.66
C VAL A 40 -8.77 -2.30 -16.06
N ASP A 41 -9.55 -1.40 -16.62
CA ASP A 41 -10.93 -1.65 -17.07
C ASP A 41 -10.97 -2.77 -18.13
N ASP A 42 -10.11 -2.69 -19.16
CA ASP A 42 -9.97 -3.72 -20.20
C ASP A 42 -9.53 -5.08 -19.62
N SER A 43 -8.80 -5.09 -18.50
CA SER A 43 -8.38 -6.32 -17.82
C SER A 43 -9.52 -6.95 -17.02
N TRP A 44 -10.34 -6.13 -16.36
CA TRP A 44 -11.57 -6.58 -15.71
C TRP A 44 -12.55 -7.19 -16.69
N ASP A 45 -12.77 -6.55 -17.85
CA ASP A 45 -13.66 -7.06 -18.89
C ASP A 45 -13.22 -8.45 -19.37
N ARG A 46 -11.91 -8.64 -19.61
CA ARG A 46 -11.36 -9.93 -20.06
C ARG A 46 -11.43 -11.02 -19.00
N ALA A 47 -11.33 -10.66 -17.71
CA ALA A 47 -11.40 -11.59 -16.60
C ALA A 47 -12.84 -12.01 -16.30
N LEU A 48 -13.80 -11.08 -16.42
CA LEU A 48 -15.20 -11.31 -16.07
C LEU A 48 -16.06 -11.77 -17.24
N THR A 49 -15.52 -11.83 -18.47
CA THR A 49 -16.27 -12.24 -19.67
C THR A 49 -15.76 -13.55 -20.28
N PRO A 50 -16.60 -14.60 -20.36
CA PRO A 50 -17.91 -14.73 -19.71
C PRO A 50 -17.76 -14.87 -18.18
N VAL A 51 -18.83 -14.56 -17.45
CA VAL A 51 -18.86 -14.72 -15.99
C VAL A 51 -18.65 -16.19 -15.64
N GLY A 52 -17.78 -16.47 -14.67
CA GLY A 52 -17.44 -17.83 -14.24
C GLY A 52 -16.34 -18.51 -15.05
N LYS A 53 -15.66 -17.78 -15.96
CA LYS A 53 -14.47 -18.26 -16.69
C LYS A 53 -13.32 -18.68 -15.77
N HIS A 54 -13.19 -18.06 -14.59
CA HIS A 54 -12.17 -18.35 -13.60
C HIS A 54 -12.78 -19.05 -12.38
N ASP A 55 -12.04 -20.01 -11.83
CA ASP A 55 -12.44 -20.67 -10.59
C ASP A 55 -12.18 -19.79 -9.36
N ARG A 56 -12.65 -20.27 -8.21
CA ARG A 56 -12.53 -19.56 -6.93
C ARG A 56 -11.07 -19.29 -6.54
N GLN A 57 -10.15 -20.22 -6.80
CA GLN A 57 -8.76 -20.07 -6.36
C GLN A 57 -8.02 -19.08 -7.25
N ALA A 58 -8.17 -19.19 -8.57
CA ALA A 58 -7.62 -18.23 -9.52
C ALA A 58 -8.12 -16.81 -9.24
N TRP A 59 -9.39 -16.68 -8.83
CA TRP A 59 -9.95 -15.39 -8.43
C TRP A 59 -9.33 -14.85 -7.14
N LEU A 60 -9.18 -15.70 -6.12
CA LEU A 60 -8.52 -15.31 -4.87
C LEU A 60 -7.06 -14.91 -5.10
N ASP A 61 -6.31 -15.69 -5.86
CA ASP A 61 -4.92 -15.42 -6.20
C ASP A 61 -4.79 -14.09 -6.92
N THR A 62 -5.70 -13.81 -7.87
CA THR A 62 -5.76 -12.52 -8.57
C THR A 62 -6.00 -11.38 -7.59
N MET A 63 -7.01 -11.50 -6.71
CA MET A 63 -7.34 -10.47 -5.72
C MET A 63 -6.17 -10.17 -4.77
N VAL A 64 -5.47 -11.20 -4.31
CA VAL A 64 -4.36 -11.07 -3.36
C VAL A 64 -3.09 -10.54 -4.03
N VAL A 65 -2.68 -11.13 -5.16
CA VAL A 65 -1.40 -10.83 -5.82
C VAL A 65 -1.43 -9.48 -6.53
N SER A 66 -2.51 -9.17 -7.25
CA SER A 66 -2.62 -7.91 -8.00
C SER A 66 -3.16 -6.75 -7.15
N ARG A 67 -3.68 -7.06 -5.97
CA ARG A 67 -4.45 -6.12 -5.14
C ARG A 67 -5.58 -5.47 -5.94
N ALA A 68 -6.29 -6.28 -6.72
CA ALA A 68 -7.42 -5.83 -7.54
C ALA A 68 -8.54 -5.14 -6.73
N TYR A 69 -8.57 -5.34 -5.41
CA TYR A 69 -9.51 -4.67 -4.51
C TYR A 69 -9.19 -3.18 -4.22
N GLU A 70 -8.00 -2.70 -4.55
CA GLU A 70 -7.61 -1.29 -4.34
C GLU A 70 -7.17 -0.59 -5.64
N ASN A 71 -6.63 -1.31 -6.62
CA ASN A 71 -6.07 -0.71 -7.82
C ASN A 71 -7.13 -0.46 -8.92
N GLY A 72 -7.26 0.79 -9.34
CA GLY A 72 -8.13 1.20 -10.46
C GLY A 72 -9.61 0.88 -10.23
N VAL A 73 -10.05 0.80 -8.98
CA VAL A 73 -11.45 0.58 -8.61
C VAL A 73 -12.26 1.86 -8.79
N ASP A 74 -13.57 1.73 -9.01
CA ASP A 74 -14.49 2.87 -9.08
C ASP A 74 -14.75 3.50 -7.71
N SER A 75 -14.88 2.66 -6.70
CA SER A 75 -15.20 3.05 -5.33
C SER A 75 -14.48 2.13 -4.37
N PHE A 76 -13.98 2.70 -3.28
CA PHE A 76 -13.36 1.95 -2.21
C PHE A 76 -13.85 2.46 -0.86
N SER A 77 -14.14 1.53 0.04
CA SER A 77 -14.51 1.82 1.42
C SER A 77 -13.75 0.87 2.32
N PHE A 78 -12.99 1.43 3.25
CA PHE A 78 -12.24 0.69 4.25
C PHE A 78 -12.77 1.06 5.62
N HIS A 79 -12.93 0.05 6.46
CA HIS A 79 -13.32 0.22 7.86
C HIS A 79 -12.41 -0.65 8.73
N SER A 80 -11.76 -0.02 9.70
CA SER A 80 -10.92 -0.70 10.67
C SER A 80 -11.29 -0.28 12.07
N GLU A 81 -11.53 -1.27 12.95
CA GLU A 81 -11.80 -1.06 14.36
C GLU A 81 -10.65 -1.63 15.20
N LYS A 82 -10.19 -0.83 16.17
CA LYS A 82 -9.26 -1.28 17.21
C LYS A 82 -9.83 -0.97 18.59
N ARG A 83 -10.01 -2.01 19.41
CA ARG A 83 -10.35 -1.85 20.83
C ARG A 83 -9.10 -1.62 21.67
N TRP A 84 -9.23 -0.79 22.70
CA TRP A 84 -8.21 -0.48 23.71
C TRP A 84 -8.86 -0.38 25.09
N THR A 85 -8.07 -0.24 26.16
CA THR A 85 -8.58 -0.27 27.54
C THR A 85 -9.59 0.83 27.85
N GLY A 86 -9.50 1.98 27.18
CA GLY A 86 -10.42 3.11 27.34
C GLY A 86 -11.57 3.18 26.34
N GLY A 87 -11.69 2.24 25.40
CA GLY A 87 -12.76 2.25 24.39
C GLY A 87 -12.36 1.63 23.05
N LYS A 88 -12.70 2.31 21.95
CA LYS A 88 -12.31 1.87 20.59
C LYS A 88 -11.92 3.03 19.68
N VAL A 89 -11.09 2.74 18.70
CA VAL A 89 -10.76 3.64 17.58
C VAL A 89 -11.31 3.01 16.31
N VAL A 90 -12.01 3.81 15.52
CA VAL A 90 -12.53 3.45 14.21
C VAL A 90 -11.82 4.32 13.17
N MET A 91 -11.25 3.70 12.16
CA MET A 91 -10.61 4.35 11.03
C MET A 91 -11.37 3.98 9.77
N GLU A 92 -11.77 4.99 9.00
CA GLU A 92 -12.54 4.79 7.78
C GLU A 92 -11.88 5.52 6.62
N ALA A 93 -11.76 4.87 5.47
CA ALA A 93 -11.32 5.51 4.25
C ALA A 93 -12.43 5.39 3.21
N ARG A 94 -12.73 6.48 2.51
CA ARG A 94 -13.68 6.48 1.41
C ARG A 94 -13.06 7.10 0.19
N TYR A 95 -13.27 6.43 -0.93
CA TYR A 95 -12.82 6.81 -2.24
C TYR A 95 -13.96 6.65 -3.24
N ASP A 96 -14.17 7.65 -4.08
CA ASP A 96 -15.08 7.59 -5.23
C ASP A 96 -14.42 8.26 -6.43
N ARG A 97 -14.17 7.48 -7.49
CA ARG A 97 -13.53 7.97 -8.71
C ARG A 97 -14.33 9.11 -9.34
N ALA A 98 -15.67 9.01 -9.31
CA ALA A 98 -16.58 9.99 -9.89
C ALA A 98 -16.79 11.23 -9.00
N LYS A 99 -16.46 11.15 -7.70
CA LYS A 99 -16.63 12.24 -6.72
C LYS A 99 -15.35 12.49 -5.93
N PRO A 100 -14.27 12.99 -6.57
CA PRO A 100 -12.99 13.17 -5.91
C PRO A 100 -13.01 14.09 -4.69
N ALA A 101 -13.92 15.06 -4.67
CA ALA A 101 -14.10 15.97 -3.52
C ALA A 101 -14.65 15.27 -2.25
N ASP A 102 -15.22 14.08 -2.37
CA ASP A 102 -15.80 13.32 -1.26
C ASP A 102 -14.80 12.35 -0.60
N ASP A 103 -13.60 12.23 -1.19
CA ASP A 103 -12.54 11.36 -0.68
C ASP A 103 -12.08 11.83 0.70
N ARG A 104 -12.00 10.88 1.64
CA ARG A 104 -11.60 11.19 3.01
C ARG A 104 -11.02 10.00 3.74
N PHE A 105 -10.17 10.32 4.71
CA PHE A 105 -9.75 9.42 5.76
C PHE A 105 -10.24 9.96 7.11
N GLU A 106 -11.03 9.19 7.84
CA GLU A 106 -11.63 9.56 9.11
C GLU A 106 -11.06 8.70 10.24
N VAL A 107 -10.76 9.33 11.39
CA VAL A 107 -10.39 8.64 12.62
C VAL A 107 -11.31 9.10 13.74
N THR A 108 -12.08 8.17 14.29
CA THR A 108 -13.00 8.42 15.39
C THR A 108 -12.63 7.58 16.61
N VAL A 109 -12.45 8.24 17.75
CA VAL A 109 -12.15 7.62 19.05
C VAL A 109 -13.42 7.64 19.90
N TYR A 110 -13.78 6.47 20.40
CA TYR A 110 -14.92 6.25 21.28
C TYR A 110 -14.43 5.81 22.67
N ASP A 111 -15.17 6.15 23.71
CA ASP A 111 -14.99 5.57 25.04
C ASP A 111 -15.65 4.18 25.18
N LEU A 112 -15.59 3.60 26.38
CA LEU A 112 -16.21 2.31 26.70
C LEU A 112 -17.75 2.31 26.60
N ALA A 113 -18.40 3.47 26.75
CA ALA A 113 -19.84 3.63 26.62
C ALA A 113 -20.27 3.88 25.16
N GLY A 114 -19.31 3.98 24.23
CA GLY A 114 -19.57 4.29 22.83
C GLY A 114 -19.77 5.78 22.54
N LYS A 115 -19.44 6.68 23.49
CA LYS A 115 -19.44 8.12 23.26
C LYS A 115 -18.21 8.53 22.46
N VAL A 116 -18.39 9.40 21.46
CA VAL A 116 -17.28 9.98 20.70
C VAL A 116 -16.46 10.92 21.60
N LEU A 117 -15.18 10.60 21.77
CA LEU A 117 -14.19 11.43 22.45
C LEU A 117 -13.45 12.36 21.49
N ARG A 118 -13.20 11.88 20.26
CA ARG A 118 -12.48 12.63 19.22
C ARG A 118 -12.91 12.15 17.85
N LYS A 119 -12.99 13.06 16.88
CA LYS A 119 -13.21 12.75 15.47
C LYS A 119 -12.36 13.68 14.63
N GLU A 120 -11.55 13.11 13.75
CA GLU A 120 -10.70 13.82 12.80
C GLU A 120 -11.05 13.35 11.38
N VAL A 121 -11.13 14.29 10.45
CA VAL A 121 -11.40 14.01 9.03
C VAL A 121 -10.31 14.69 8.21
N PHE A 122 -9.64 13.91 7.37
CA PHE A 122 -8.56 14.36 6.49
C PHE A 122 -8.99 14.19 5.04
N GLY A 123 -8.86 15.24 4.25
CA GLY A 123 -9.08 15.17 2.80
C GLY A 123 -7.95 14.41 2.08
N ARG A 124 -8.19 14.05 0.81
CA ARG A 124 -7.16 13.42 -0.04
C ARG A 124 -5.87 14.24 -0.07
N ASP A 125 -5.96 15.54 -0.33
CA ASP A 125 -4.77 16.38 -0.50
C ASP A 125 -3.89 16.42 0.75
N GLU A 126 -4.49 16.47 1.94
CA GLU A 126 -3.77 16.44 3.23
C GLU A 126 -3.04 15.11 3.43
N VAL A 127 -3.72 14.02 3.09
CA VAL A 127 -3.20 12.66 3.17
C VAL A 127 -2.04 12.46 2.20
N GLU A 128 -2.22 12.86 0.93
CA GLU A 128 -1.20 12.74 -0.11
C GLU A 128 0.01 13.62 0.20
N GLN A 129 -0.20 14.88 0.59
CA GLN A 129 0.90 15.76 0.98
C GLN A 129 1.69 15.19 2.17
N THR A 130 0.99 14.65 3.17
CA THR A 130 1.64 13.99 4.32
C THR A 130 2.44 12.78 3.88
N PHE A 131 1.92 11.97 2.95
CA PHE A 131 2.64 10.83 2.41
C PHE A 131 3.90 11.27 1.64
N GLN A 132 3.79 12.26 0.75
CA GLN A 132 4.92 12.77 -0.03
C GLN A 132 6.01 13.37 0.85
N ASP A 133 5.63 14.09 1.91
CA ASP A 133 6.55 14.61 2.91
C ASP A 133 7.43 13.52 3.54
N PHE A 134 6.87 12.34 3.81
CA PHE A 134 7.61 11.21 4.36
C PHE A 134 8.35 10.39 3.29
N ALA A 135 7.80 10.31 2.07
CA ALA A 135 8.37 9.55 0.96
C ALA A 135 9.61 10.23 0.33
N ALA A 136 9.74 11.56 0.41
CA ALA A 136 10.87 12.32 -0.16
C ALA A 136 12.25 12.01 0.47
N LYS A 137 12.35 11.05 1.40
CA LYS A 137 13.62 10.55 1.91
C LYS A 137 14.26 9.58 0.90
N THR A 138 15.18 10.06 0.05
CA THR A 138 16.40 9.33 -0.40
C THR A 138 17.11 10.05 -1.56
N SER A 139 17.71 11.21 -1.33
CA SER A 139 18.78 11.71 -2.21
C SER A 139 19.59 12.76 -1.47
N GLY A 140 20.76 12.38 -0.94
CA GLY A 140 21.59 13.29 -0.14
C GLY A 140 23.06 12.91 -0.15
N GLY A 141 23.74 13.21 -1.26
CA GLY A 141 25.19 13.30 -1.33
C GLY A 141 25.56 14.72 -1.80
N GLY A 142 25.72 15.65 -0.85
CA GLY A 142 26.03 17.06 -1.14
C GLY A 142 25.80 17.97 0.07
N ALA A 143 26.28 19.21 0.00
CA ALA A 143 25.98 20.25 0.99
C ALA A 143 24.52 20.70 0.83
N GLU A 144 23.70 20.44 1.84
CA GLU A 144 22.25 20.70 1.85
C GLU A 144 21.97 22.21 2.05
N PRO A 145 21.11 22.84 1.22
CA PRO A 145 20.61 24.19 1.45
C PRO A 145 19.94 24.35 2.83
N PRO A 146 19.98 25.54 3.46
CA PRO A 146 19.40 25.76 4.79
C PRO A 146 17.90 25.42 4.91
N GLU A 147 17.13 25.65 3.84
CA GLU A 147 15.70 25.35 3.79
C GLU A 147 15.42 23.84 3.80
N GLU A 148 16.21 23.06 3.06
CA GLU A 148 16.13 21.61 3.04
C GLU A 148 16.52 21.02 4.41
N ALA A 149 17.57 21.56 5.04
CA ALA A 149 17.98 21.17 6.38
C ALA A 149 16.87 21.42 7.42
N ALA A 150 16.21 22.58 7.36
CA ALA A 150 15.08 22.90 8.24
C ALA A 150 13.89 21.95 8.01
N ARG A 151 13.55 21.66 6.73
CA ARG A 151 12.50 20.71 6.38
C ARG A 151 12.81 19.31 6.89
N ARG A 152 14.05 18.84 6.73
CA ARG A 152 14.51 17.54 7.23
C ARG A 152 14.41 17.45 8.75
N ALA A 153 14.85 18.47 9.48
CA ALA A 153 14.74 18.53 10.93
C ALA A 153 13.27 18.48 11.39
N ALA A 154 12.37 19.20 10.71
CA ALA A 154 10.93 19.16 11.01
C ALA A 154 10.32 17.77 10.76
N LEU A 155 10.71 17.09 9.66
CA LEU A 155 10.28 15.73 9.36
C LEU A 155 10.82 14.71 10.38
N GLU A 156 12.07 14.85 10.79
CA GLU A 156 12.68 14.01 11.83
C GLU A 156 11.94 14.17 13.17
N ALA A 157 11.61 15.40 13.57
CA ALA A 157 10.81 15.65 14.75
C ALA A 157 9.42 15.02 14.66
N ARG A 158 8.76 15.05 13.49
CA ARG A 158 7.49 14.34 13.25
C ARG A 158 7.65 12.83 13.40
N LEU A 159 8.70 12.25 12.81
CA LEU A 159 8.97 10.82 12.90
C LEU A 159 9.27 10.37 14.32
N ASN A 160 10.01 11.16 15.09
CA ASN A 160 10.30 10.84 16.48
C ASN A 160 9.02 10.80 17.33
N ARG A 161 8.08 11.73 17.10
CA ARG A 161 6.74 11.64 17.72
C ARG A 161 5.98 10.38 17.33
N ILE A 162 6.04 9.95 16.07
CA ILE A 162 5.41 8.71 15.62
C ILE A 162 6.03 7.51 16.35
N LYS A 163 7.36 7.49 16.52
CA LYS A 163 8.08 6.42 17.23
C LYS A 163 7.69 6.31 18.71
N GLU A 164 7.35 7.43 19.35
CA GLU A 164 6.86 7.46 20.73
C GLU A 164 5.45 6.85 20.85
N MET A 165 4.64 6.92 19.77
CA MET A 165 3.26 6.44 19.77
C MET A 165 3.10 4.97 19.38
N LEU A 166 4.00 4.45 18.53
CA LEU A 166 3.89 3.12 17.94
C LEU A 166 5.01 2.20 18.40
N PRO A 167 4.73 0.90 18.61
CA PRO A 167 5.77 -0.05 18.95
C PRO A 167 6.85 -0.03 17.86
N GLN A 168 8.11 0.09 18.27
CA GLN A 168 9.21 -0.12 17.35
C GLN A 168 9.28 -1.60 17.00
N PRO A 169 9.51 -1.96 15.72
CA PRO A 169 9.94 -3.31 15.39
C PRO A 169 11.11 -3.64 16.32
N LYS A 170 11.00 -4.70 17.12
CA LYS A 170 12.18 -5.24 17.78
C LYS A 170 13.16 -5.53 16.66
N ASP A 171 14.41 -5.08 16.76
CA ASP A 171 15.47 -5.44 15.81
C ASP A 171 15.30 -6.92 15.48
N GLU A 172 14.87 -7.22 14.25
CA GLU A 172 14.65 -8.60 13.85
C GLU A 172 15.99 -9.30 14.05
N ALA A 173 16.03 -10.28 14.96
CA ALA A 173 17.19 -11.16 15.06
C ALA A 173 17.50 -11.63 13.63
N PRO A 174 18.78 -11.61 13.20
CA PRO A 174 19.13 -11.95 11.82
C PRO A 174 18.44 -13.25 11.45
N GLN A 175 17.60 -13.22 10.40
CA GLN A 175 16.87 -14.40 9.97
C GLN A 175 17.87 -15.55 9.85
N PRO A 176 17.63 -16.71 10.50
CA PRO A 176 18.53 -17.83 10.38
C PRO A 176 18.67 -18.15 8.90
N ALA A 177 19.91 -18.23 8.41
CA ALA A 177 20.21 -18.50 7.01
C ALA A 177 19.35 -19.68 6.55
N GLY A 178 18.46 -19.43 5.58
CA GLY A 178 17.53 -20.44 5.09
C GLY A 178 18.30 -21.72 4.73
N ASN A 179 17.81 -22.87 5.21
CA ASN A 179 18.44 -24.15 4.94
C ASN A 179 18.62 -24.32 3.42
N PRO A 180 19.81 -24.73 2.95
CA PRO A 180 20.04 -24.94 1.54
C PRO A 180 19.06 -25.97 1.00
N VAL A 181 18.32 -25.60 -0.05
CA VAL A 181 17.42 -26.51 -0.75
C VAL A 181 18.26 -27.63 -1.37
N PRO A 182 17.99 -28.91 -1.06
CA PRO A 182 18.71 -30.02 -1.67
C PRO A 182 18.44 -30.03 -3.17
N LYS A 183 19.50 -29.93 -3.96
CA LYS A 183 19.45 -30.13 -5.41
C LYS A 183 19.06 -31.59 -5.67
N LYS A 184 17.94 -31.81 -6.37
CA LYS A 184 17.59 -33.12 -6.96
C LYS A 184 18.14 -33.19 -8.37
#